data_AF-A0A817JR81-F1
#
_entry.id   AF-A0A817JR81-F1
#
_cell.length_a   1.000
_cell.length_b   1.000
_cell.length_c   1.000
_cell.angle_alpha   90.00
_cell.angle_beta   90.00
_cell.angle_gamma   90.00
#
_symmetry.space_group_name_H-M   'P 1'
#
loop_
_entity.id
_entity.type
_entity.pdbx_description
1 polymer ?
#
loop_
_entity_poly.entity_id
_entity_poly.type
_entity_poly.pdbx_seq_one_letter_code
_entity_poly.pdbx_strand_id
1 'polypeptide(L)'
;MSDPGEIRTWIFTGNIVHPGSTTFGINRAGYTLHSAIHKARPDLNCVIHLHTPAVASISAISGDILPLSQEALSCGKISYHDYRGILIEGDVKSLLAKDLGPTNKVMILRNHGFVACGETIEEAWQYAFIVIRASEIQVCTTSVAIDQLYLSSGEQHQRVANILQDYTNDTSDDLKYKTNEIEFECLIRNLDNAGYRTGYHYQKPLLDTGNMKTAITAVEPMSSAEATL
;
A
#
# COMPACT_ATOMS: atom_id res chain seq x y z
N MET A 1 11.28 -18.85 -17.36
CA MET A 1 10.33 -19.35 -16.34
C MET A 1 11.01 -19.07 -15.00
N SER A 2 10.75 -17.89 -14.42
CA SER A 2 11.22 -17.55 -13.08
C SER A 2 10.64 -18.57 -12.13
N ASP A 3 11.47 -19.24 -11.34
CA ASP A 3 11.01 -20.13 -10.27
C ASP A 3 10.22 -19.26 -9.28
N PRO A 4 8.88 -19.36 -9.20
CA PRO A 4 8.08 -18.56 -8.29
C PRO A 4 8.24 -19.18 -6.90
N GLY A 5 9.44 -19.01 -6.33
CA GLY A 5 9.86 -19.57 -5.07
C GLY A 5 8.78 -19.38 -4.01
N GLU A 6 8.39 -20.48 -3.39
CA GLU A 6 7.47 -20.58 -2.25
C GLU A 6 6.01 -20.18 -2.51
N ILE A 7 5.65 -19.68 -3.71
CA ILE A 7 4.28 -19.29 -4.03
C ILE A 7 3.39 -20.52 -4.23
N ARG A 8 2.20 -20.46 -3.65
CA ARG A 8 1.23 -21.55 -3.64
C ARG A 8 -0.10 -21.10 -4.23
N THR A 9 -0.82 -22.03 -4.83
CA THR A 9 -2.11 -21.78 -5.48
C THR A 9 -3.23 -22.50 -4.73
N TRP A 10 -4.39 -21.84 -4.60
CA TRP A 10 -5.49 -22.28 -3.75
C TRP A 10 -6.85 -22.03 -4.41
N ILE A 11 -7.86 -22.76 -3.96
CA ILE A 11 -9.28 -22.41 -4.18
C ILE A 11 -9.86 -21.74 -2.94
N PHE A 12 -10.94 -20.97 -3.08
CA PHE A 12 -11.57 -20.15 -2.03
C PHE A 12 -11.90 -20.86 -0.70
N THR A 13 -11.96 -22.19 -0.70
CA THR A 13 -12.15 -22.99 0.52
C THR A 13 -10.88 -23.13 1.37
N GLY A 14 -9.72 -22.68 0.88
CA GLY A 14 -8.41 -22.83 1.52
C GLY A 14 -7.71 -24.16 1.22
N ASN A 15 -8.25 -24.95 0.29
CA ASN A 15 -7.60 -26.17 -0.17
C ASN A 15 -6.44 -25.85 -1.11
N ILE A 16 -5.31 -26.51 -0.87
CA ILE A 16 -4.09 -26.36 -1.67
C ILE A 16 -4.29 -27.03 -3.02
N VAL A 17 -4.09 -26.27 -4.11
CA VAL A 17 -4.06 -26.80 -5.48
C VAL A 17 -2.61 -27.05 -5.90
N HIS A 18 -1.71 -26.12 -5.57
CA HIS A 18 -0.29 -26.25 -5.84
C HIS A 18 0.52 -25.92 -4.57
N PRO A 19 1.33 -26.87 -4.02
CA PRO A 19 2.06 -26.67 -2.78
C PRO A 19 3.31 -25.79 -2.92
N GLY A 20 3.64 -25.32 -4.13
CA GLY A 20 4.85 -24.51 -4.35
C GLY A 20 6.11 -25.34 -4.07
N SER A 21 7.15 -24.68 -3.57
CA SER A 21 8.45 -25.31 -3.28
C SER A 21 8.65 -25.76 -1.82
N THR A 22 7.65 -25.61 -0.94
CA THR A 22 7.78 -25.92 0.51
C THR A 22 6.81 -27.02 0.95
N THR A 23 7.01 -27.58 2.15
CA THR A 23 6.09 -28.58 2.75
C THR A 23 5.18 -28.00 3.84
N PHE A 24 5.37 -26.73 4.21
CA PHE A 24 4.61 -26.08 5.28
C PHE A 24 3.15 -25.79 4.89
N GLY A 25 2.25 -25.84 5.87
CA GLY A 25 0.86 -25.42 5.68
C GLY A 25 0.71 -23.89 5.61
N ILE A 26 -0.53 -23.43 5.44
CA ILE A 26 -0.85 -22.00 5.53
C ILE A 26 -1.33 -21.59 6.90
N ASN A 27 -1.15 -20.30 7.19
CA ASN A 27 -1.96 -19.63 8.19
C ASN A 27 -3.42 -19.57 7.72
N ARG A 28 -4.25 -20.52 8.18
CA ARG A 28 -5.67 -20.60 7.84
C ARG A 28 -6.47 -19.38 8.30
N ALA A 29 -6.12 -18.80 9.45
CA ALA A 29 -6.80 -17.62 9.98
C ALA A 29 -6.55 -16.42 9.06
N GLY A 30 -5.29 -16.17 8.68
CA GLY A 30 -4.94 -15.13 7.71
C GLY A 30 -5.64 -15.35 6.36
N TYR A 31 -5.59 -16.56 5.82
CA TYR A 31 -6.25 -16.90 4.55
C TYR A 31 -7.76 -16.63 4.56
N THR A 32 -8.42 -16.86 5.69
CA THR A 32 -9.87 -16.65 5.84
C THR A 32 -10.26 -15.20 5.53
N LEU A 33 -9.46 -14.23 5.96
CA LEU A 33 -9.66 -12.80 5.65
C LEU A 33 -9.55 -12.51 4.15
N HIS A 34 -8.45 -12.95 3.52
CA HIS A 34 -8.23 -12.73 2.08
C HIS A 34 -9.34 -13.41 1.24
N SER A 35 -9.72 -14.65 1.58
CA SER A 35 -10.79 -15.36 0.87
C SER A 35 -12.15 -14.68 0.99
N ALA A 36 -12.46 -14.07 2.14
CA ALA A 36 -13.70 -13.33 2.33
C ALA A 36 -13.75 -12.07 1.46
N ILE A 37 -12.66 -11.30 1.44
CA ILE A 37 -12.55 -10.07 0.64
C ILE A 37 -12.65 -10.39 -0.86
N HIS A 38 -11.84 -11.32 -1.37
CA HIS A 38 -11.87 -11.67 -2.80
C HIS A 38 -13.23 -12.24 -3.23
N LYS A 39 -13.92 -13.00 -2.37
CA LYS A 39 -15.26 -13.51 -2.68
C LYS A 39 -16.31 -12.39 -2.74
N ALA A 40 -16.17 -11.38 -1.90
CA ALA A 40 -17.10 -10.26 -1.83
C ALA A 40 -16.83 -9.17 -2.87
N ARG A 41 -15.57 -9.00 -3.25
CA ARG A 41 -15.08 -7.98 -4.18
C ARG A 41 -14.24 -8.64 -5.28
N PRO A 42 -14.89 -9.24 -6.30
CA PRO A 42 -14.20 -9.88 -7.42
C PRO A 42 -13.37 -8.92 -8.27
N ASP A 43 -13.58 -7.62 -8.13
CA ASP A 43 -12.77 -6.56 -8.73
C ASP A 43 -11.38 -6.42 -8.09
N LEU A 44 -11.20 -6.90 -6.85
CA LEU A 44 -9.92 -6.81 -6.13
C LEU A 44 -9.09 -8.06 -6.40
N ASN A 45 -7.95 -7.89 -7.06
CA ASN A 45 -7.02 -8.99 -7.40
C ASN A 45 -5.89 -9.14 -6.38
N CYS A 46 -5.62 -8.11 -5.57
CA CYS A 46 -4.61 -8.14 -4.53
C CYS A 46 -5.18 -7.62 -3.20
N VAL A 47 -4.82 -8.31 -2.11
CA VAL A 47 -5.11 -7.91 -0.74
C VAL A 47 -3.82 -8.06 0.07
N ILE A 48 -3.42 -6.99 0.74
CA ILE A 48 -2.25 -6.92 1.61
C ILE A 48 -2.75 -6.67 3.04
N HIS A 49 -2.33 -7.52 3.97
CA HIS A 49 -2.66 -7.41 5.38
C HIS A 49 -1.39 -7.34 6.22
N LEU A 50 -1.22 -6.29 7.02
CA LEU A 50 -0.02 -6.04 7.82
C LEU A 50 -0.37 -5.52 9.22
N HIS A 51 0.55 -5.78 10.17
CA HIS A 51 0.47 -5.36 11.58
C HIS A 51 1.65 -4.45 11.94
N THR A 52 1.89 -3.40 11.16
CA THR A 52 2.96 -2.46 11.51
C THR A 52 2.63 -1.74 12.83
N PRO A 53 3.62 -1.45 13.70
CA PRO A 53 3.35 -0.85 15.00
C PRO A 53 2.55 0.46 14.93
N ALA A 54 2.82 1.30 13.93
CA ALA A 54 2.10 2.56 13.75
C ALA A 54 0.62 2.33 13.43
N VAL A 55 0.30 1.47 12.47
CA VAL A 55 -1.10 1.20 12.08
C VAL A 55 -1.82 0.42 13.17
N ALA A 56 -1.16 -0.53 13.85
CA ALA A 56 -1.71 -1.22 14.99
C ALA A 56 -2.06 -0.24 16.12
N SER A 57 -1.20 0.75 16.39
CA SER A 57 -1.46 1.82 17.37
C SER A 57 -2.68 2.65 16.98
N ILE A 58 -2.74 3.12 15.73
CA ILE A 58 -3.90 3.86 15.21
C ILE A 58 -5.19 3.02 15.25
N SER A 59 -5.11 1.72 14.98
CA SER A 59 -6.27 0.84 15.04
C SER A 59 -6.82 0.69 16.46
N ALA A 60 -6.01 0.96 17.48
CA ALA A 60 -6.37 0.80 18.89
C ALA A 60 -6.88 2.10 19.55
N ILE A 61 -6.71 3.26 18.91
CA ILE A 61 -7.25 4.53 19.41
C ILE A 61 -8.69 4.75 18.92
N SER A 62 -9.47 5.48 19.71
CA SER A 62 -10.79 5.95 19.30
C SER A 62 -10.66 7.04 18.24
N GLY A 63 -11.43 6.94 17.16
CA GLY A 63 -11.44 7.90 16.06
C GLY A 63 -10.85 7.34 14.78
N ASP A 64 -10.75 8.20 13.78
CA ASP A 64 -10.33 7.84 12.43
C ASP A 64 -8.88 8.30 12.16
N ILE A 65 -8.29 7.82 11.06
CA ILE A 65 -7.09 8.43 10.51
C ILE A 65 -7.42 9.88 10.18
N LEU A 66 -6.70 10.80 10.82
CA LEU A 66 -6.91 12.22 10.71
C LEU A 66 -6.25 12.75 9.44
N PRO A 67 -6.85 13.75 8.78
CA PRO A 67 -6.34 14.28 7.52
C PRO A 67 -5.23 15.32 7.76
N LEU A 68 -4.14 14.84 8.38
CA LEU A 68 -2.97 15.60 8.85
C LEU A 68 -1.89 15.76 7.77
N SER A 69 -1.92 14.94 6.74
CA SER A 69 -0.89 14.91 5.70
C SER A 69 -1.49 14.53 4.35
N GLN A 70 -0.70 14.73 3.28
CA GLN A 70 -1.10 14.30 1.95
C GLN A 70 -1.32 12.79 1.88
N GLU A 71 -0.54 11.99 2.63
CA GLU A 71 -0.73 10.54 2.70
C GLU A 71 -2.10 10.19 3.28
N ALA A 72 -2.51 10.82 4.38
CA ALA A 72 -3.83 10.59 4.95
C ALA A 72 -4.96 10.95 3.96
N LEU A 73 -4.77 12.02 3.18
CA LEU A 73 -5.71 12.42 2.13
C LEU A 73 -5.74 11.42 0.96
N SER A 74 -4.59 10.89 0.56
CA SER A 74 -4.46 9.93 -0.53
C SER A 74 -5.03 8.54 -0.23
N CYS A 75 -5.22 8.19 1.04
CA CYS A 75 -5.96 6.98 1.44
C CYS A 75 -7.42 7.01 0.98
N GLY A 76 -7.98 8.18 0.69
CA GLY A 76 -9.39 8.33 0.35
C GLY A 76 -10.32 7.88 1.48
N LYS A 77 -11.42 7.21 1.14
CA LYS A 77 -12.36 6.68 2.13
C LYS A 77 -11.80 5.40 2.75
N ILE A 78 -11.65 5.43 4.08
CA ILE A 78 -11.17 4.31 4.89
C ILE A 78 -12.34 3.67 5.63
N SER A 79 -12.50 2.36 5.48
CA SER A 79 -13.45 1.58 6.27
C SER A 79 -12.87 1.19 7.62
N TYR A 80 -13.73 0.90 8.58
CA TYR A 80 -13.33 0.35 9.89
C TYR A 80 -14.13 -0.91 10.17
N HIS A 81 -13.44 -1.93 10.68
CA HIS A 81 -14.04 -3.15 11.14
C HIS A 81 -13.68 -3.37 12.61
N ASP A 82 -14.71 -3.51 13.45
CA ASP A 82 -14.52 -3.80 14.87
C ASP A 82 -14.00 -5.22 15.04
N TYR A 83 -12.87 -5.37 15.74
CA TYR A 83 -12.29 -6.66 15.99
C TYR A 83 -13.14 -7.47 16.97
N ARG A 84 -13.65 -8.61 16.48
CA ARG A 84 -14.46 -9.54 17.26
C ARG A 84 -13.71 -10.83 17.65
N GLY A 85 -12.37 -10.83 17.52
CA GLY A 85 -11.51 -11.98 17.79
C GLY A 85 -10.97 -12.66 16.53
N ILE A 86 -10.16 -13.71 16.72
CA ILE A 86 -9.57 -14.55 15.66
C ILE A 86 -10.65 -15.50 15.11
N LEU A 87 -11.72 -14.96 14.51
CA LEU A 87 -12.91 -15.76 14.20
C LEU A 87 -12.81 -16.50 12.86
N ILE A 88 -13.01 -17.81 12.96
CA ILE A 88 -13.07 -18.81 11.87
C ILE A 88 -14.56 -19.17 11.66
N GLU A 89 -15.46 -18.19 11.57
CA GLU A 89 -16.90 -18.43 11.43
C GLU A 89 -17.52 -17.65 10.26
N GLY A 90 -18.55 -18.22 9.65
CA GLY A 90 -19.15 -17.74 8.39
C GLY A 90 -19.70 -16.32 8.44
N ASP A 91 -20.25 -15.91 9.59
CA ASP A 91 -20.88 -14.60 9.77
C ASP A 91 -19.86 -13.45 9.79
N VAL A 92 -18.62 -13.72 10.17
CA VAL A 92 -17.56 -12.70 10.16
C VAL A 92 -17.14 -12.34 8.73
N LYS A 93 -17.22 -13.31 7.80
CA LYS A 93 -16.86 -13.06 6.39
C LYS A 93 -17.80 -12.08 5.71
N SER A 94 -19.11 -12.22 5.95
CA SER A 94 -20.12 -11.34 5.36
C SER A 94 -20.08 -9.93 5.95
N LEU A 95 -19.74 -9.81 7.24
CA LEU A 95 -19.55 -8.52 7.90
C LEU A 95 -18.31 -7.78 7.38
N LEU A 96 -17.15 -8.46 7.27
CA LEU A 96 -15.93 -7.87 6.70
C LEU A 96 -16.16 -7.28 5.31
N ALA A 97 -16.86 -8.02 4.46
CA ALA A 97 -17.26 -7.59 3.13
C ALA A 97 -18.15 -6.35 3.16
N LYS A 98 -19.14 -6.34 4.07
CA LYS A 98 -20.06 -5.23 4.25
C LYS A 98 -19.34 -3.97 4.73
N ASP A 99 -18.42 -4.11 5.68
CA ASP A 99 -17.70 -3.00 6.28
C ASP A 99 -16.67 -2.40 5.31
N LEU A 100 -15.99 -3.24 4.51
CA LEU A 100 -15.15 -2.76 3.40
C LEU A 100 -15.97 -1.98 2.37
N GLY A 101 -17.19 -2.42 2.11
CA GLY A 101 -18.09 -1.76 1.19
C GLY A 101 -17.66 -1.91 -0.28
N PRO A 102 -18.41 -1.25 -1.20
CA PRO A 102 -18.27 -1.47 -2.63
C PRO A 102 -17.10 -0.72 -3.27
N THR A 103 -16.61 0.34 -2.64
CA THR A 103 -15.64 1.27 -3.27
C THR A 103 -14.33 1.39 -2.50
N ASN A 104 -14.32 1.15 -1.19
CA ASN A 104 -13.13 1.42 -0.39
C ASN A 104 -12.05 0.37 -0.70
N LYS A 105 -10.80 0.86 -0.68
CA LYS A 105 -9.58 0.06 -0.95
C LYS A 105 -8.79 -0.20 0.33
N VAL A 106 -9.05 0.56 1.40
CA VAL A 106 -8.41 0.43 2.72
C VAL A 106 -9.46 0.18 3.79
N MET A 107 -9.19 -0.77 4.68
CA MET A 107 -9.98 -0.98 5.89
C MET A 107 -9.06 -1.19 7.10
N ILE A 108 -9.28 -0.41 8.15
CA ILE A 108 -8.62 -0.58 9.45
C ILE A 108 -9.38 -1.62 10.25
N LEU A 109 -8.66 -2.61 10.76
CA LEU A 109 -9.17 -3.61 11.68
C LEU A 109 -8.83 -3.14 13.09
N ARG A 110 -9.85 -2.70 13.85
CA ARG A 110 -9.66 -2.13 15.20
C ARG A 110 -8.84 -3.07 16.08
N ASN A 111 -7.91 -2.56 16.88
CA ASN A 111 -7.03 -3.36 17.74
C ASN A 111 -6.22 -4.47 17.04
N HIS A 112 -5.99 -4.39 15.73
CA HIS A 112 -5.34 -5.46 14.97
C HIS A 112 -4.35 -4.93 13.92
N GLY A 113 -4.81 -4.13 12.96
CA GLY A 113 -3.98 -3.67 11.85
C GLY A 113 -4.84 -3.15 10.70
N PHE A 114 -4.47 -3.46 9.46
CA PHE A 114 -5.24 -3.01 8.30
C PHE A 114 -5.20 -4.00 7.14
N VAL A 115 -6.14 -3.84 6.22
CA VAL A 115 -6.09 -4.42 4.88
C VAL A 115 -6.07 -3.32 3.83
N ALA A 116 -5.20 -3.46 2.84
CA ALA A 116 -5.15 -2.65 1.64
C ALA A 116 -5.40 -3.54 0.43
N CYS A 117 -6.24 -3.08 -0.49
CA CYS A 117 -6.69 -3.86 -1.62
C CYS A 117 -6.48 -3.09 -2.92
N GLY A 118 -6.30 -3.83 -4.01
CA GLY A 118 -6.14 -3.28 -5.34
C GLY A 118 -6.59 -4.23 -6.44
N GLU A 119 -6.92 -3.68 -7.59
CA GLU A 119 -7.08 -4.37 -8.87
C GLU A 119 -5.74 -4.91 -9.38
N THR A 120 -4.63 -4.34 -8.91
CA THR A 120 -3.27 -4.81 -9.18
C THR A 120 -2.44 -4.87 -7.89
N ILE A 121 -1.26 -5.49 -7.96
CA ILE A 121 -0.35 -5.60 -6.80
C ILE A 121 0.22 -4.21 -6.45
N GLU A 122 0.52 -3.42 -7.47
CA GLU A 122 1.07 -2.07 -7.41
C GLU A 122 0.11 -1.14 -6.68
N GLU A 123 -1.19 -1.20 -7.00
CA GLU A 123 -2.23 -0.41 -6.34
C GLU A 123 -2.39 -0.82 -4.87
N ALA A 124 -2.49 -2.12 -4.58
CA ALA A 124 -2.63 -2.61 -3.21
C ALA A 124 -1.40 -2.24 -2.36
N TRP A 125 -0.21 -2.35 -2.94
CA TRP A 125 1.04 -1.96 -2.31
C TRP A 125 1.07 -0.46 -2.00
N GLN A 126 0.61 0.38 -2.93
CA GLN A 126 0.57 1.82 -2.73
C GLN A 126 -0.33 2.20 -1.56
N TYR A 127 -1.53 1.64 -1.50
CA TYR A 127 -2.42 1.87 -0.37
C TYR A 127 -1.81 1.38 0.94
N ALA A 128 -1.13 0.23 0.93
CA ALA A 128 -0.44 -0.25 2.13
C ALA A 128 0.67 0.71 2.58
N PHE A 129 1.49 1.20 1.65
CA PHE A 129 2.54 2.15 1.93
C PHE A 129 1.99 3.46 2.51
N ILE A 130 1.01 4.07 1.83
CA ILE A 130 0.40 5.34 2.24
C ILE A 130 -0.24 5.22 3.63
N VAL A 131 -0.99 4.15 3.91
CA VAL A 131 -1.65 3.95 5.22
C VAL A 131 -0.64 3.85 6.35
N ILE A 132 0.48 3.16 6.11
CA ILE A 132 1.58 3.07 7.07
C ILE A 132 2.15 4.46 7.34
N ARG A 133 2.47 5.23 6.29
CA ARG A 133 3.01 6.59 6.43
C ARG A 133 2.05 7.54 7.14
N ALA A 134 0.77 7.53 6.76
CA ALA A 134 -0.27 8.35 7.40
C ALA A 134 -0.39 8.02 8.90
N SER A 135 -0.34 6.73 9.25
CA SER A 135 -0.40 6.29 10.64
C SER A 135 0.84 6.68 11.44
N GLU A 136 2.04 6.57 10.85
CA GLU A 136 3.28 7.02 11.48
C GLU A 136 3.24 8.52 11.79
N ILE A 137 2.80 9.34 10.84
CA ILE A 137 2.64 10.78 11.04
C ILE A 137 1.67 11.04 12.19
N GLN A 138 0.47 10.44 12.16
CA GLN A 138 -0.52 10.65 13.22
C GLN A 138 -0.04 10.19 14.60
N VAL A 139 0.68 9.07 14.71
CA VAL A 139 1.27 8.63 15.99
C VAL A 139 2.29 9.64 16.49
N CYS A 140 3.20 10.12 15.62
CA CYS A 140 4.15 11.17 15.98
C CYS A 140 3.43 12.44 16.44
N THR A 141 2.35 12.81 15.76
CA THR A 141 1.54 13.98 16.10
C THR A 141 0.73 13.82 17.38
N THR A 142 0.34 12.60 17.77
CA THR A 142 -0.44 12.34 19.00
C THR A 142 0.36 12.66 20.28
N SER A 143 1.69 12.74 20.18
CA SER A 143 2.52 13.27 21.27
C SER A 143 2.34 14.78 21.50
N VAL A 144 1.72 15.48 20.54
CA VAL A 144 1.33 16.89 20.59
C VAL A 144 -0.17 16.97 20.87
N ALA A 145 -0.61 17.98 21.61
CA ALA A 145 -2.00 18.14 22.01
C ALA A 145 -2.91 18.20 20.76
N ILE A 146 -3.82 17.22 20.64
CA ILE A 146 -4.68 16.98 19.45
C ILE A 146 -5.54 18.20 19.10
N ASP A 147 -5.83 19.05 20.09
CA ASP A 147 -6.59 20.30 19.95
C ASP A 147 -5.84 21.43 19.22
N GLN A 148 -4.52 21.28 19.01
CA GLN A 148 -3.69 22.27 18.30
C GLN A 148 -3.37 21.85 16.86
N LEU A 149 -4.00 20.79 16.35
CA LEU A 149 -3.70 20.26 15.03
C LEU A 149 -4.43 21.04 13.92
N TYR A 150 -3.67 21.40 12.89
CA TYR A 150 -4.23 21.90 11.64
C TYR A 150 -4.74 20.73 10.82
N LEU A 151 -6.06 20.55 10.81
CA LEU A 151 -6.73 19.55 9.97
C LEU A 151 -7.06 20.16 8.61
N SER A 152 -6.83 19.40 7.54
CA SER A 152 -7.22 19.85 6.20
C SER A 152 -8.74 19.92 6.04
N SER A 153 -9.22 20.87 5.24
CA SER A 153 -10.65 21.12 5.02
C SER A 153 -11.28 20.13 4.05
N GLY A 154 -12.61 19.98 4.07
CA GLY A 154 -13.34 19.13 3.11
C GLY A 154 -13.08 19.47 1.64
N GLU A 155 -12.81 20.74 1.33
CA GLU A 155 -12.45 21.17 -0.02
C GLU A 155 -11.07 20.65 -0.43
N GLN A 156 -10.10 20.67 0.48
CA GLN A 156 -8.74 20.14 0.23
C GLN A 156 -8.78 18.63 0.00
N HIS A 157 -9.62 17.90 0.73
CA HIS A 157 -9.87 16.47 0.47
C HIS A 157 -10.35 16.23 -0.96
N GLN A 158 -11.35 17.01 -1.40
CA GLN A 158 -11.92 16.83 -2.74
C GLN A 158 -10.91 17.19 -3.83
N ARG A 159 -10.08 18.23 -3.64
CA ARG A 159 -9.02 18.59 -4.60
C ARG A 159 -7.98 17.48 -4.74
N VAL A 160 -7.51 16.92 -3.62
CA VAL A 160 -6.55 15.79 -3.66
C VAL A 160 -7.18 14.56 -4.31
N ALA A 161 -8.43 14.24 -3.98
CA ALA A 161 -9.15 13.12 -4.59
C ALA A 161 -9.29 13.29 -6.12
N ASN A 162 -9.63 14.49 -6.60
CA ASN A 162 -9.74 14.77 -8.03
C ASN A 162 -8.39 14.65 -8.73
N ILE A 163 -7.31 15.21 -8.16
CA ILE A 163 -5.97 15.11 -8.73
C ILE A 163 -5.52 13.65 -8.82
N LEU A 164 -5.73 12.85 -7.78
CA LEU A 164 -5.40 11.43 -7.80
C LEU A 164 -6.18 10.68 -8.88
N GLN A 165 -7.45 11.02 -9.08
CA GLN A 165 -8.26 10.47 -10.16
C GLN A 165 -7.76 10.91 -11.54
N ASP A 166 -7.29 12.15 -11.70
CA ASP A 166 -6.76 12.66 -12.97
C ASP A 166 -5.40 12.03 -13.32
N TYR A 167 -4.51 11.83 -12.34
CA TYR A 167 -3.23 11.13 -12.53
C TYR A 167 -3.41 9.69 -13.03
N THR A 168 -4.48 9.00 -12.61
CA THR A 168 -4.80 7.66 -13.15
C THR A 168 -5.26 7.69 -14.62
N ASN A 169 -5.64 8.86 -15.12
CA ASN A 169 -6.16 9.05 -16.48
C ASN A 169 -5.21 9.84 -17.39
N ASP A 170 -4.05 10.29 -16.91
CA ASP A 170 -3.09 11.06 -17.72
C ASP A 170 -2.40 10.15 -18.73
N THR A 171 -2.68 10.39 -20.01
CA THR A 171 -2.20 9.62 -21.16
C THR A 171 -1.09 10.35 -21.93
N SER A 172 -0.28 11.16 -21.25
CA SER A 172 0.73 12.01 -21.90
C SER A 172 1.97 11.26 -22.42
N ASP A 173 2.16 9.99 -22.06
CA ASP A 173 3.24 9.12 -22.57
C ASP A 173 2.66 8.03 -23.51
N ASP A 174 3.48 7.53 -24.45
CA ASP A 174 3.08 6.45 -25.39
C ASP A 174 2.74 5.13 -24.64
N LEU A 175 3.16 5.02 -23.38
CA LEU A 175 2.85 3.94 -22.45
C LEU A 175 1.76 4.37 -21.47
N LYS A 176 0.66 3.62 -21.43
CA LYS A 176 -0.42 3.81 -20.46
C LYS A 176 -0.10 3.09 -19.15
N TYR A 177 0.47 3.81 -18.19
CA TYR A 177 0.64 3.31 -16.83
C TYR A 177 -0.68 3.43 -16.05
N LYS A 178 -0.97 2.43 -15.22
CA LYS A 178 -2.02 2.53 -14.19
C LYS A 178 -1.45 3.12 -12.89
N THR A 179 -2.34 3.37 -11.94
CA THR A 179 -2.03 3.90 -10.61
C THR A 179 -0.77 3.27 -10.01
N ASN A 180 0.24 4.09 -9.74
CA ASN A 180 1.46 3.73 -9.03
C ASN A 180 2.34 2.64 -9.68
N GLU A 181 2.09 2.27 -10.95
CA GLU A 181 2.92 1.28 -11.66
C GLU A 181 4.37 1.78 -11.84
N ILE A 182 4.56 3.09 -12.05
CA ILE A 182 5.88 3.69 -12.24
C ILE A 182 6.70 3.64 -10.95
N GLU A 183 6.16 4.12 -9.82
CA GLU A 183 6.87 4.05 -8.54
C GLU A 183 7.16 2.60 -8.15
N PHE A 184 6.19 1.70 -8.36
CA PHE A 184 6.38 0.29 -8.06
C PHE A 184 7.51 -0.31 -8.89
N GLU A 185 7.54 -0.07 -10.21
CA GLU A 185 8.66 -0.50 -11.06
C GLU A 185 10.01 0.00 -10.57
N CYS A 186 10.10 1.26 -10.15
CA CYS A 186 11.33 1.83 -9.61
C CYS A 186 11.80 1.08 -8.36
N LEU A 187 10.88 0.74 -7.46
CA LEU A 187 11.18 -0.01 -6.25
C LEU A 187 11.61 -1.44 -6.55
N ILE A 188 10.96 -2.10 -7.50
CA ILE A 188 11.33 -3.43 -7.94
C ILE A 188 12.74 -3.44 -8.58
N ARG A 189 13.11 -2.38 -9.32
CA ARG A 189 14.50 -2.23 -9.81
C ARG A 189 15.50 -2.14 -8.68
N ASN A 190 15.19 -1.43 -7.60
CA ASN A 190 16.07 -1.36 -6.44
C ASN A 190 16.28 -2.74 -5.81
N LEU A 191 15.23 -3.55 -5.72
CA LEU A 191 15.33 -4.93 -5.24
C LEU A 191 16.15 -5.81 -6.18
N ASP A 192 15.94 -5.71 -7.49
CA ASP A 192 16.71 -6.46 -8.48
C ASP A 192 18.19 -6.07 -8.48
N ASN A 193 18.49 -4.76 -8.38
CA ASN A 193 19.85 -4.23 -8.26
C ASN A 193 20.54 -4.67 -6.97
N ALA A 194 19.80 -4.86 -5.88
CA ALA A 194 20.29 -5.43 -4.63
C ALA A 194 20.45 -6.96 -4.69
N GLY A 195 20.11 -7.60 -5.81
CA GLY A 195 20.31 -9.02 -6.05
C GLY A 195 19.11 -9.92 -5.74
N TYR A 196 17.94 -9.36 -5.41
CA TYR A 196 16.76 -10.13 -5.02
C TYR A 196 16.04 -10.82 -6.20
N ARG A 197 16.34 -10.45 -7.45
CA ARG A 197 15.83 -11.10 -8.69
C ARG A 197 14.33 -11.41 -8.63
N THR A 198 13.52 -10.37 -8.49
CA THR A 198 12.07 -10.41 -8.34
C THR A 198 11.34 -11.12 -9.49
N GLY A 199 11.94 -11.15 -10.68
CA GLY A 199 11.30 -11.72 -11.88
C GLY A 199 10.13 -10.87 -12.41
N TYR A 200 10.01 -9.62 -11.96
CA TYR A 200 8.98 -8.68 -12.40
C TYR A 200 9.18 -8.30 -13.86
N HIS A 201 8.08 -8.16 -14.59
CA HIS A 201 8.10 -7.76 -16.00
C HIS A 201 7.97 -6.24 -16.12
N TYR A 202 9.08 -5.56 -16.39
CA TYR A 202 9.11 -4.11 -16.61
C TYR A 202 8.45 -3.72 -17.93
N GLN A 203 7.50 -2.77 -17.89
CA GLN A 203 6.94 -2.14 -19.09
C GLN A 203 8.01 -1.32 -19.82
N LYS A 204 8.93 -0.68 -19.08
CA LYS A 204 10.09 0.02 -19.63
C LYS A 204 11.40 -0.74 -19.35
N PRO A 205 11.83 -1.69 -20.20
CA PRO A 205 12.93 -2.59 -19.86
C PRO A 205 14.31 -1.91 -19.71
N LEU A 206 14.52 -0.71 -20.24
CA LEU A 206 15.80 0.00 -20.24
C LEU A 206 15.67 1.40 -19.61
N LEU A 207 16.51 1.70 -18.63
CA LEU A 207 17.01 3.06 -18.44
C LEU A 207 18.23 3.17 -19.34
N ASP A 208 18.29 4.16 -20.23
CA ASP A 208 19.47 4.37 -21.07
C ASP A 208 20.70 4.54 -20.15
N THR A 209 21.58 3.54 -20.13
CA THR A 209 22.85 3.60 -19.40
C THR A 209 23.90 4.41 -20.16
N GLY A 210 23.57 4.92 -21.34
CA GLY A 210 24.37 5.86 -22.10
C GLY A 210 24.55 7.17 -21.32
N ASN A 211 25.78 7.40 -20.86
CA ASN A 211 26.26 8.66 -20.24
C ASN A 211 25.90 8.95 -18.79
N MET A 212 25.70 7.94 -17.94
CA MET A 212 25.73 8.15 -16.47
C MET A 212 27.13 8.52 -15.91
N LYS A 213 28.16 8.64 -16.77
CA LYS A 213 29.48 9.19 -16.40
C LYS A 213 29.53 10.72 -16.38
N THR A 214 28.53 11.41 -16.93
CA THR A 214 28.58 12.87 -17.09
C THR A 214 27.78 13.64 -16.03
N ALA A 215 26.86 12.98 -15.31
CA ALA A 215 26.02 13.64 -14.31
C ALA A 215 26.63 13.69 -12.90
N ILE A 216 27.58 12.80 -12.57
CA ILE A 216 28.21 12.74 -11.25
C ILE A 216 29.41 13.72 -11.14
N THR A 217 29.94 14.20 -12.27
CA THR A 217 31.08 15.12 -12.34
C THR A 217 30.71 16.61 -12.39
N ALA A 218 29.42 16.97 -12.35
CA ALA A 218 28.96 18.36 -12.45
C ALA A 218 28.60 19.02 -11.10
N VAL A 219 29.03 18.45 -9.97
CA VAL A 219 29.06 19.18 -8.71
C VAL A 219 30.51 19.63 -8.52
N GLU A 220 30.85 20.80 -9.08
CA GLU A 220 32.08 21.48 -8.68
C GLU A 220 32.03 21.75 -7.17
N PRO A 221 33.08 21.45 -6.40
CA PRO A 221 33.12 21.81 -4.99
C PRO A 221 33.02 23.34 -4.90
N MET A 222 32.04 23.84 -4.13
CA MET A 222 31.97 25.24 -3.74
C MET A 222 33.34 25.66 -3.19
N SER A 223 33.98 26.59 -3.89
CA SER A 223 35.22 27.24 -3.47
C SER A 223 35.06 27.80 -2.06
N SER A 224 35.89 27.33 -1.15
CA SER A 224 36.07 27.89 0.19
C SER A 224 36.82 29.23 0.12
N ALA A 225 36.12 30.30 -0.23
CA ALA A 225 36.59 31.66 -0.06
C ALA A 225 35.39 32.61 0.00
N GLU A 226 35.42 33.53 0.95
CA GLU A 226 34.42 34.57 1.27
C GLU A 226 33.37 34.23 2.33
N ALA A 227 33.87 33.86 3.51
CA ALA A 227 33.26 34.28 4.77
C ALA A 227 34.21 35.29 5.44
N THR A 228 34.06 36.58 5.14
CA THR A 228 34.66 37.67 5.90
C THR A 228 33.68 38.85 5.97
N LEU A 229 33.36 39.21 7.23
CA LEU A 229 32.50 40.28 7.77
C LEU A 229 31.00 39.99 7.83
#